data_AF-A0A3B6PHF7-F1
#
_entry.id   AF-A0A3B6PHF7-F1
#
_cell.length_a   1.000
_cell.length_b   1.000
_cell.length_c   1.000
_cell.angle_alpha   90.00
_cell.angle_beta   90.00
_cell.angle_gamma   90.00
#
_symmetry.space_group_name_H-M   'P 1'
#
loop_
_entity.id
_entity.type
_entity.pdbx_description
1 polymer ?
#
loop_
_entity_poly.entity_id
_entity_poly.type
_entity_poly.pdbx_seq_one_letter_code
_entity_poly.pdbx_strand_id
1 'polypeptide(L)'
;MSGRRSRSRLALSTAPDGRSRPVGPYSRGAAAEGRRRSADRSAALRSLASMVPPGFDPSLNPMRSWPPSQESRDSLVRALLQKLVGPSLYCVHYGAVPEPEARRAAAAIEAESFAAISEYASGATLASRKERFAIYKMYLKEACDRLLAFFKSRAAAMGGMPESGDSSAPTLALPAPASASKE
;
A
#
# COMPACT_ATOMS: atom_id res chain seq x y z
N MET A 1 -34.28 -12.85 -66.20
CA MET A 1 -35.15 -11.78 -66.73
C MET A 1 -35.67 -10.97 -65.56
N SER A 2 -35.53 -9.64 -65.63
CA SER A 2 -36.30 -8.59 -64.91
C SER A 2 -36.38 -8.70 -63.37
N GLY A 3 -35.83 -7.80 -62.55
CA GLY A 3 -35.80 -6.35 -62.67
C GLY A 3 -36.98 -5.73 -61.91
N ARG A 4 -36.75 -5.13 -60.75
CA ARG A 4 -37.48 -3.92 -60.29
C ARG A 4 -36.70 -3.18 -59.20
N ARG A 5 -36.49 -1.91 -59.51
CA ARG A 5 -35.89 -0.87 -58.67
C ARG A 5 -36.96 -0.36 -57.71
N SER A 6 -36.58 -0.05 -56.48
CA SER A 6 -37.16 1.08 -55.76
C SER A 6 -36.07 1.78 -54.97
N ARG A 7 -35.74 2.99 -55.46
CA ARG A 7 -35.00 4.01 -54.74
C ARG A 7 -35.97 4.71 -53.80
N SER A 8 -35.59 4.88 -52.54
CA SER A 8 -35.98 6.04 -51.75
C SER A 8 -34.73 6.57 -51.07
N ARG A 9 -34.22 7.69 -51.61
CA ARG A 9 -33.30 8.58 -50.90
C ARG A 9 -34.16 9.52 -50.07
N LEU A 10 -33.90 9.62 -48.77
CA LEU A 10 -33.92 10.89 -48.07
C LEU A 10 -32.73 10.91 -47.11
N ALA A 11 -31.94 11.96 -47.26
CA ALA A 11 -30.80 12.32 -46.44
C ALA A 11 -31.28 12.76 -45.05
N LEU A 12 -30.41 12.67 -44.04
CA LEU A 12 -30.08 13.84 -43.22
C LEU A 12 -28.70 13.64 -42.58
N SER A 13 -27.84 14.62 -42.85
CA SER A 13 -26.51 14.84 -42.30
C SER A 13 -26.61 15.48 -40.92
N THR A 14 -25.78 15.07 -39.97
CA THR A 14 -24.86 15.97 -39.24
C THR A 14 -24.13 15.23 -38.11
N ALA A 15 -22.82 15.44 -38.04
CA ALA A 15 -21.92 15.00 -36.98
C ALA A 15 -21.90 16.06 -35.82
N PRO A 16 -20.88 16.05 -34.94
CA PRO A 16 -20.91 15.53 -33.58
C PRO A 16 -21.07 16.64 -32.53
N ASP A 17 -21.88 16.44 -31.49
CA ASP A 17 -21.91 17.37 -30.35
C ASP A 17 -21.07 16.83 -29.20
N GLY A 18 -19.90 17.43 -29.04
CA GLY A 18 -18.98 17.20 -27.93
C GLY A 18 -19.56 17.76 -26.65
N ARG A 19 -20.08 16.88 -25.78
CA ARG A 19 -20.26 17.21 -24.36
C ARG A 19 -19.10 16.66 -23.56
N SER A 20 -17.99 17.40 -23.59
CA SER A 20 -17.03 17.40 -22.48
C SER A 20 -17.79 17.79 -21.21
N ARG A 21 -18.02 16.81 -20.33
CA ARG A 21 -18.51 17.08 -18.98
C ARG A 21 -17.47 17.96 -18.26
N PRO A 22 -17.85 19.10 -17.69
CA PRO A 22 -16.93 19.89 -16.89
C PRO A 22 -16.57 19.10 -15.64
N VAL A 23 -15.29 18.72 -15.53
CA VAL A 23 -14.71 18.19 -14.30
C VAL A 23 -14.80 19.30 -13.26
N GLY A 24 -15.62 19.09 -12.22
CA GLY A 24 -15.81 20.06 -11.15
C GLY A 24 -14.49 20.45 -10.49
N PRO A 25 -14.37 21.69 -9.97
CA PRO A 25 -13.12 22.23 -9.41
C PRO A 25 -12.55 21.43 -8.23
N TYR A 26 -13.37 20.56 -7.62
CA TYR A 26 -12.98 19.69 -6.51
C TYR A 26 -12.10 18.49 -6.93
N SER A 27 -12.16 18.02 -8.17
CA SER A 27 -11.31 16.90 -8.63
C SER A 27 -9.87 17.32 -8.96
N ARG A 28 -9.63 18.61 -9.24
CA ARG A 28 -8.29 19.15 -9.52
C ARG A 28 -7.42 19.20 -8.26
N GLY A 29 -8.04 19.41 -7.10
CA GLY A 29 -7.37 19.45 -5.80
C GLY A 29 -6.83 18.09 -5.37
N ALA A 30 -7.62 17.02 -5.50
CA ALA A 30 -7.25 15.68 -5.06
C ALA A 30 -6.02 15.11 -5.80
N ALA A 31 -5.93 15.31 -7.12
CA ALA A 31 -4.78 14.87 -7.90
C ALA A 31 -3.50 15.69 -7.61
N ALA A 32 -3.65 17.00 -7.35
CA ALA A 32 -2.54 17.87 -6.95
C ALA A 32 -2.05 17.54 -5.53
N GLU A 33 -2.96 17.24 -4.61
CA GLU A 33 -2.69 16.85 -3.22
C GLU A 33 -2.00 15.47 -3.14
N GLY A 34 -2.47 14.49 -3.92
CA GLY A 34 -1.79 13.19 -4.04
C GLY A 34 -0.35 13.34 -4.55
N ARG A 35 -0.12 14.24 -5.50
CA ARG A 35 1.22 14.56 -6.00
C ARG A 35 2.09 15.21 -4.92
N ARG A 36 1.56 16.13 -4.12
CA ARG A 36 2.26 16.75 -2.97
C ARG A 36 2.65 15.70 -1.93
N ARG A 37 1.72 14.85 -1.50
CA ARG A 37 2.01 13.76 -0.54
C ARG A 37 3.05 12.76 -1.05
N SER A 38 3.02 12.44 -2.34
CA SER A 38 4.03 11.58 -2.97
C SER A 38 5.41 12.25 -3.01
N ALA A 39 5.46 13.55 -3.27
CA ALA A 39 6.68 14.34 -3.30
C ALA A 39 7.27 14.50 -1.89
N ASP A 40 6.43 14.73 -0.87
CA ASP A 40 6.83 14.82 0.53
C ASP A 40 7.37 13.49 1.04
N ARG A 41 6.70 12.36 0.71
CA ARG A 41 7.22 11.02 1.01
C ARG A 41 8.56 10.77 0.33
N SER A 42 8.70 11.17 -0.94
CA SER A 42 9.95 11.02 -1.69
C SER A 42 11.06 11.91 -1.14
N ALA A 43 10.75 13.12 -0.67
CA ALA A 43 11.67 14.01 0.02
C ALA A 43 12.09 13.44 1.38
N ALA A 44 11.15 12.88 2.15
CA ALA A 44 11.44 12.22 3.42
C ALA A 44 12.34 10.99 3.23
N LEU A 45 12.09 10.16 2.21
CA LEU A 45 12.96 9.03 1.88
C LEU A 45 14.36 9.47 1.44
N ARG A 46 14.47 10.57 0.68
CA ARG A 46 15.78 11.17 0.33
C ARG A 46 16.51 11.71 1.57
N SER A 47 15.79 12.33 2.50
CA SER A 47 16.34 12.81 3.77
C SER A 47 16.83 11.66 4.65
N LEU A 48 16.04 10.59 4.78
CA LEU A 48 16.46 9.34 5.46
C LEU A 48 17.66 8.70 4.76
N ALA A 49 17.70 8.71 3.43
CA ALA A 49 18.84 8.21 2.66
C ALA A 49 20.11 9.06 2.87
N SER A 50 19.98 10.37 3.12
CA SER A 50 21.11 11.25 3.47
C SER A 50 21.67 11.01 4.88
N MET A 51 20.88 10.35 5.74
CA MET A 51 21.27 9.92 7.08
C MET A 51 22.09 8.63 7.07
N VAL A 52 22.19 7.97 5.91
CA VAL A 52 23.02 6.80 5.69
C VAL A 52 24.45 7.26 5.39
N PRO A 53 25.46 6.83 6.17
CA PRO A 53 26.83 7.28 5.96
C PRO A 53 27.32 6.89 4.55
N PRO A 54 28.11 7.76 3.90
CA PRO A 54 28.68 7.46 2.59
C PRO A 54 29.54 6.19 2.68
N GLY A 55 29.27 5.22 1.80
CA GLY A 55 29.93 3.91 1.82
C GLY A 55 29.23 2.82 2.65
N PHE A 56 28.07 3.10 3.26
CA PHE A 56 27.28 2.05 3.91
C PHE A 56 26.67 1.10 2.87
N ASP A 57 27.23 -0.10 2.78
CA ASP A 57 26.64 -1.19 2.01
C ASP A 57 25.80 -2.07 2.96
N PRO A 58 24.46 -2.03 2.90
CA PRO A 58 23.59 -2.83 3.77
C PRO A 58 23.76 -4.34 3.56
N SER A 59 24.33 -4.78 2.43
CA SER A 59 24.65 -6.19 2.18
C SER A 59 25.81 -6.70 3.03
N LEU A 60 26.64 -5.81 3.57
CA LEU A 60 27.72 -6.16 4.49
C LEU A 60 27.22 -6.54 5.90
N ASN A 61 25.98 -6.21 6.25
CA ASN A 61 25.40 -6.63 7.52
C ASN A 61 25.09 -8.14 7.49
N PRO A 62 25.78 -8.98 8.29
CA PRO A 62 25.57 -10.43 8.28
C PRO A 62 24.16 -10.83 8.72
N MET A 63 23.48 -10.02 9.55
CA MET A 63 22.09 -10.29 9.95
C MET A 63 21.09 -10.13 8.80
N ARG A 64 21.47 -9.43 7.72
CA ARG A 64 20.62 -9.22 6.55
C ARG A 64 21.00 -10.15 5.39
N SER A 65 21.57 -11.31 5.69
CA SER A 65 21.90 -12.32 4.70
C SER A 65 20.82 -13.39 4.60
N TRP A 66 20.76 -14.06 3.46
CA TRP A 66 19.92 -15.24 3.27
C TRP A 66 20.76 -16.52 3.48
N PRO A 67 20.24 -17.53 4.22
CA PRO A 67 18.97 -17.51 4.96
C PRO A 67 19.06 -16.66 6.25
N PRO A 68 17.97 -16.00 6.68
CA PRO A 68 17.92 -15.26 7.93
C PRO A 68 18.08 -16.18 9.15
N SER A 69 18.73 -15.69 10.21
CA SER A 69 18.79 -16.39 11.50
C SER A 69 17.42 -16.43 12.18
N GLN A 70 17.19 -17.40 13.08
CA GLN A 70 15.94 -17.48 13.83
C GLN A 70 15.65 -16.20 14.62
N GLU A 71 16.67 -15.58 15.22
CA GLU A 71 16.52 -14.29 15.91
C GLU A 71 16.04 -13.16 14.99
N SER A 72 16.52 -13.14 13.73
CA SER A 72 16.08 -12.16 12.73
C SER A 72 14.63 -12.40 12.31
N ARG A 73 14.25 -13.68 12.20
CA ARG A 73 12.88 -14.11 11.93
C ARG A 73 11.94 -13.70 13.06
N ASP A 74 12.29 -13.99 14.31
CA ASP A 74 11.52 -13.61 15.50
C ASP A 74 11.40 -12.09 15.64
N SER A 75 12.43 -11.35 15.27
CA SER A 75 12.40 -9.89 15.22
C SER A 75 11.45 -9.36 14.16
N LEU A 76 11.37 -10.01 12.99
CA LEU A 76 10.36 -9.69 11.99
C LEU A 76 8.95 -10.00 12.50
N VAL A 77 8.73 -11.15 13.15
CA VAL A 77 7.43 -11.50 13.76
C VAL A 77 6.99 -10.42 14.75
N ARG A 78 7.89 -9.95 15.63
CA ARG A 78 7.59 -8.85 16.57
C ARG A 78 7.23 -7.55 15.83
N ALA A 79 7.96 -7.22 14.77
CA ALA A 79 7.68 -6.03 13.97
C ALA A 79 6.34 -6.12 13.22
N LEU A 80 5.99 -7.30 12.70
CA LEU A 80 4.68 -7.57 12.07
C LEU A 80 3.55 -7.47 13.09
N LEU A 81 3.73 -8.06 14.28
CA LEU A 81 2.77 -7.97 15.38
C LEU A 81 2.49 -6.50 15.73
N GLN A 82 3.53 -5.68 15.92
CA GLN A 82 3.38 -4.25 16.20
C GLN A 82 2.59 -3.51 15.11
N LYS A 83 2.73 -3.90 13.83
CA LYS A 83 1.95 -3.32 12.74
C LYS A 83 0.47 -3.74 12.77
N LEU A 84 0.18 -4.95 13.25
CA LEU A 84 -1.17 -5.53 13.35
C LEU A 84 -1.98 -4.98 14.54
N VAL A 85 -1.31 -4.71 15.67
CA VAL A 85 -1.97 -4.27 16.92
C VAL A 85 -1.79 -2.78 17.23
N GLY A 86 -0.67 -2.19 16.81
CA GLY A 86 -0.28 -0.83 17.19
C GLY A 86 -0.94 0.25 16.33
N PRO A 87 -0.77 1.54 16.70
CA PRO A 87 -1.20 2.67 15.88
C PRO A 87 -0.33 2.72 14.61
N SER A 88 -0.75 2.00 13.58
CA SER A 88 -0.11 1.96 12.28
C SER A 88 -1.06 2.50 11.21
N LEU A 89 -0.51 3.00 10.10
CA LEU A 89 -1.34 3.41 8.96
C LEU A 89 -2.24 2.27 8.46
N TYR A 90 -1.81 1.01 8.61
CA TYR A 90 -2.64 -0.14 8.26
C TYR A 90 -3.87 -0.24 9.17
N CYS A 91 -3.70 -0.08 10.48
CA CYS A 91 -4.79 -0.12 11.45
C CYS A 91 -5.79 1.02 11.24
N VAL A 92 -5.33 2.20 10.78
CA VAL A 92 -6.21 3.32 10.42
C VAL A 92 -7.09 2.97 9.22
N HIS A 93 -6.54 2.27 8.21
CA HIS A 93 -7.27 1.95 6.98
C HIS A 93 -8.10 0.67 7.04
N TYR A 94 -7.66 -0.33 7.80
CA TYR A 94 -8.24 -1.68 7.80
C TYR A 94 -8.76 -2.13 9.17
N GLY A 95 -8.63 -1.27 10.20
CA GLY A 95 -8.94 -1.60 11.59
C GLY A 95 -7.82 -2.36 12.28
N ALA A 96 -7.70 -2.17 13.60
CA ALA A 96 -6.74 -2.91 14.43
C ALA A 96 -7.14 -4.39 14.59
N VAL A 97 -6.14 -5.26 14.68
CA VAL A 97 -6.34 -6.70 14.85
C VAL A 97 -6.21 -7.04 16.35
N PRO A 98 -7.15 -7.81 16.94
CA PRO A 98 -7.02 -8.28 18.31
C PRO A 98 -5.72 -9.05 18.54
N GLU A 99 -5.04 -8.79 19.66
CA GLU A 99 -3.68 -9.29 19.91
C GLU A 99 -3.51 -10.82 19.80
N PRO A 100 -4.43 -11.68 20.28
CA PRO A 100 -4.30 -13.12 20.11
C PRO A 100 -4.31 -13.57 18.64
N GLU A 101 -5.13 -12.91 17.83
CA GLU A 101 -5.21 -13.16 16.39
C GLU A 101 -3.98 -12.60 15.67
N ALA A 102 -3.58 -11.38 16.02
CA ALA A 102 -2.41 -10.72 15.45
C ALA A 102 -1.12 -11.52 15.68
N ARG A 103 -0.94 -12.13 16.85
CA ARG A 103 0.20 -13.01 17.13
C ARG A 103 0.26 -14.21 16.19
N ARG A 104 -0.88 -14.87 15.98
CA ARG A 104 -0.97 -16.02 15.05
C ARG A 104 -0.73 -15.57 13.60
N ALA A 105 -1.35 -14.47 13.18
CA ALA A 105 -1.20 -13.93 11.85
C ALA A 105 0.25 -13.51 11.56
N ALA A 106 0.92 -12.82 12.49
CA ALA A 106 2.32 -12.41 12.34
C ALA A 106 3.26 -13.60 12.15
N ALA A 107 3.09 -14.65 12.97
CA ALA A 107 3.88 -15.87 12.84
C ALA A 107 3.59 -16.62 11.52
N ALA A 108 2.33 -16.71 11.12
CA ALA A 108 1.95 -17.34 9.85
C ALA A 108 2.51 -16.59 8.64
N ILE A 109 2.36 -15.26 8.60
CA ILE A 109 2.89 -14.40 7.52
C ILE A 109 4.40 -14.59 7.38
N GLU A 110 5.14 -14.56 8.50
CA GLU A 110 6.59 -14.78 8.47
C GLU A 110 6.95 -16.17 7.96
N ALA A 111 6.33 -17.21 8.52
CA ALA A 111 6.64 -18.59 8.18
C ALA A 111 6.35 -18.89 6.70
N GLU A 112 5.21 -18.41 6.19
CA GLU A 112 4.85 -18.57 4.78
C GLU A 112 5.79 -17.78 3.84
N SER A 113 6.19 -16.58 4.24
CA SER A 113 7.15 -15.77 3.46
C SER A 113 8.52 -16.46 3.39
N PHE A 114 8.97 -17.00 4.52
CA PHE A 114 10.21 -17.75 4.59
C PHE A 114 10.14 -19.01 3.73
N ALA A 115 9.03 -19.77 3.80
CA ALA A 115 8.83 -20.97 3.00
C ALA A 115 8.83 -20.66 1.50
N ALA A 116 8.05 -19.68 1.06
CA ALA A 116 7.96 -19.29 -0.35
C ALA A 116 9.31 -18.85 -0.92
N ILE A 117 10.07 -18.05 -0.17
CA ILE A 117 11.39 -17.59 -0.63
C ILE A 117 12.46 -18.68 -0.48
N SER A 118 12.33 -19.60 0.47
CA SER A 118 13.21 -20.78 0.56
C SER A 118 13.06 -21.69 -0.64
N GLU A 119 11.83 -21.93 -1.08
CA GLU A 119 11.56 -22.67 -2.31
C GLU A 119 12.19 -21.98 -3.51
N TYR A 120 11.98 -20.67 -3.69
CA TYR A 120 12.63 -19.89 -4.73
C TYR A 120 14.17 -19.96 -4.65
N ALA A 121 14.72 -19.82 -3.44
CA ALA A 121 16.16 -19.80 -3.21
C ALA A 121 16.82 -21.15 -3.46
N SER A 122 16.09 -22.26 -3.35
CA SER A 122 16.60 -23.60 -3.64
C SER A 122 17.06 -23.77 -5.09
N GLY A 123 16.46 -23.02 -6.02
CA GLY A 123 16.85 -22.97 -7.43
C GLY A 123 17.81 -21.84 -7.79
N ALA A 124 18.21 -21.00 -6.84
CA ALA A 124 19.01 -19.80 -7.08
C ALA A 124 20.49 -20.01 -6.73
N THR A 125 21.39 -19.46 -7.54
CA THR A 125 22.82 -19.40 -7.21
C THR A 125 23.04 -18.35 -6.12
N LEU A 126 23.42 -18.81 -4.92
CA LEU A 126 23.72 -17.97 -3.76
C LEU A 126 25.23 -17.85 -3.53
N ALA A 127 26.01 -17.62 -4.58
CA ALA A 127 27.46 -17.63 -4.53
C ALA A 127 28.02 -16.39 -3.82
N SER A 128 27.40 -15.24 -4.06
CA SER A 128 27.83 -13.94 -3.55
C SER A 128 26.93 -13.43 -2.41
N ARG A 129 27.51 -12.57 -1.59
CA ARG A 129 26.79 -11.86 -0.54
C ARG A 129 25.69 -10.94 -1.08
N LYS A 130 25.91 -10.34 -2.27
CA LYS A 130 24.93 -9.49 -2.94
C LYS A 130 23.71 -10.28 -3.40
N GLU A 131 23.91 -11.49 -3.94
CA GLU A 131 22.81 -12.39 -4.30
C GLU A 131 22.01 -12.81 -3.07
N ARG A 132 22.68 -13.20 -1.97
CA ARG A 132 21.99 -13.54 -0.70
C ARG A 132 21.21 -12.34 -0.13
N PHE A 133 21.78 -11.13 -0.20
CA PHE A 133 21.07 -9.92 0.21
C PHE A 133 19.88 -9.60 -0.69
N ALA A 134 19.98 -9.87 -1.99
CA ALA A 134 18.85 -9.72 -2.92
C ALA A 134 17.70 -10.68 -2.56
N ILE A 135 17.99 -11.95 -2.26
CA ILE A 135 16.97 -12.90 -1.78
C ILE A 135 16.37 -12.45 -0.45
N TYR A 136 17.19 -12.00 0.50
CA TYR A 136 16.71 -11.44 1.76
C TYR A 136 15.75 -10.25 1.57
N LYS A 137 16.02 -9.37 0.60
CA LYS A 137 15.10 -8.28 0.24
C LYS A 137 13.76 -8.80 -0.31
N MET A 138 13.77 -9.88 -1.11
CA MET A 138 12.53 -10.49 -1.59
C MET A 138 11.71 -11.07 -0.44
N TYR A 139 12.37 -11.69 0.54
CA TYR A 139 11.74 -12.16 1.77
C TYR A 139 11.05 -11.03 2.56
N LEU A 140 11.73 -9.90 2.76
CA LEU A 140 11.10 -8.75 3.43
C LEU A 140 9.91 -8.18 2.64
N LYS A 141 10.02 -8.13 1.31
CA LYS A 141 8.94 -7.71 0.43
C LYS A 141 7.74 -8.65 0.53
N GLU A 142 7.98 -9.96 0.43
CA GLU A 142 6.95 -10.99 0.51
C GLU A 142 6.16 -10.91 1.84
N ALA A 143 6.87 -10.72 2.95
CA ALA A 143 6.23 -10.53 4.26
C ALA A 143 5.34 -9.28 4.31
N CYS A 144 5.76 -8.18 3.68
CA CYS A 144 4.96 -6.96 3.61
C CYS A 144 3.73 -7.12 2.70
N ASP A 145 3.87 -7.83 1.58
CA ASP A 145 2.77 -8.11 0.66
C ASP A 145 1.71 -9.00 1.31
N ARG A 146 2.13 -10.05 2.01
CA ARG A 146 1.25 -10.93 2.80
C ARG A 146 0.56 -10.19 3.93
N LEU A 147 1.26 -9.31 4.64
CA LEU A 147 0.67 -8.45 5.66
C LEU A 147 -0.47 -7.60 5.09
N LEU A 148 -0.24 -6.96 3.93
CA LEU A 148 -1.28 -6.15 3.29
C LEU A 148 -2.44 -7.01 2.77
N ALA A 149 -2.16 -8.18 2.22
CA ALA A 149 -3.18 -9.13 1.78
C ALA A 149 -4.06 -9.60 2.95
N PHE A 150 -3.44 -9.87 4.11
CA PHE A 150 -4.15 -10.19 5.34
C PHE A 150 -5.13 -9.09 5.75
N PHE A 151 -4.66 -7.84 5.81
CA PHE A 151 -5.51 -6.70 6.15
C PHE A 151 -6.70 -6.52 5.20
N LYS A 152 -6.45 -6.64 3.89
CA LYS A 152 -7.52 -6.57 2.87
C LYS A 152 -8.55 -7.69 3.03
N SER A 153 -8.09 -8.92 3.24
CA SER A 153 -8.98 -10.08 3.40
C SER A 153 -9.83 -9.97 4.67
N ARG A 154 -9.23 -9.50 5.76
CA ARG A 154 -9.93 -9.24 7.02
C ARG A 154 -11.01 -8.16 6.87
N ALA A 155 -10.67 -7.04 6.23
CA ALA A 155 -11.61 -5.94 6.01
C ALA A 155 -12.82 -6.40 5.18
N ALA A 156 -12.56 -7.16 4.09
CA ALA A 156 -13.61 -7.76 3.28
C ALA A 156 -14.52 -8.72 4.09
N ALA A 157 -13.95 -9.54 4.99
CA ALA A 157 -14.71 -10.45 5.85
C ALA A 157 -15.59 -9.73 6.88
N MET A 158 -15.19 -8.54 7.32
CA MET A 158 -15.95 -7.70 8.26
C MET A 158 -17.04 -6.86 7.57
N GLY A 159 -17.28 -7.06 6.27
CA GLY A 159 -18.27 -6.30 5.50
C GLY A 159 -17.87 -4.84 5.26
N GLY A 160 -16.64 -4.46 5.60
CA GLY A 160 -16.10 -3.12 5.45
C GLY A 160 -15.00 -3.11 4.42
N MET A 161 -15.34 -2.78 3.17
CA MET A 161 -14.35 -2.16 2.31
C MET A 161 -14.39 -0.66 2.61
N PRO A 162 -13.28 0.02 2.94
CA PRO A 162 -13.22 1.44 2.62
C PRO A 162 -13.32 1.50 1.10
N GLU A 163 -14.53 1.77 0.61
CA GLU A 163 -14.73 2.29 -0.73
C GLU A 163 -13.59 3.30 -0.98
N SER A 164 -12.89 3.13 -2.10
CA SER A 164 -11.92 4.11 -2.56
C SER A 164 -12.70 5.34 -3.04
N GLY A 165 -13.30 6.07 -2.10
CA GLY A 165 -14.34 7.05 -2.33
C GLY A 165 -14.48 7.99 -1.14
N ASP A 166 -13.88 9.17 -1.31
CA ASP A 166 -14.06 10.41 -0.57
C ASP A 166 -13.55 10.51 0.88
N SER A 167 -12.52 11.34 1.01
CA SER A 167 -11.90 11.77 2.26
C SER A 167 -12.83 12.75 2.98
N SER A 168 -13.80 12.27 3.75
CA SER A 168 -14.33 13.06 4.87
C SER A 168 -13.42 12.85 6.08
N ALA A 169 -12.54 13.83 6.30
CA ALA A 169 -11.79 13.94 7.54
C ALA A 169 -12.76 14.06 8.73
N PRO A 170 -12.46 13.48 9.90
CA PRO A 170 -13.18 13.83 11.11
C PRO A 170 -12.77 15.26 11.47
N THR A 171 -13.70 16.20 11.30
CA THR A 171 -13.57 17.54 11.90
C THR A 171 -13.46 17.34 13.41
N LEU A 172 -12.25 17.50 13.93
CA LEU A 172 -11.99 17.76 15.35
C LEU A 172 -12.74 19.05 15.72
N ALA A 173 -13.97 18.89 16.19
CA ALA A 173 -14.71 19.94 16.87
C ALA A 173 -14.04 20.16 18.24
N LEU A 174 -13.05 21.06 18.27
CA LEU A 174 -12.63 21.69 19.51
C LEU A 174 -13.83 22.51 20.04
N PRO A 175 -14.20 22.37 21.32
CA PRO A 175 -15.18 23.27 21.94
C PRO A 175 -14.61 24.70 21.96
N ALA A 176 -15.41 25.64 21.47
CA ALA A 176 -15.12 27.08 21.48
C ALA A 176 -14.83 27.59 22.90
N PRO A 177 -13.90 28.54 23.09
CA PRO A 177 -13.70 29.17 24.39
C PRO A 177 -14.93 30.01 24.76
N ALA A 178 -15.44 29.78 25.96
CA ALA A 178 -16.56 30.48 26.55
C ALA A 178 -16.32 32.00 26.57
N SER A 179 -17.25 32.76 25.99
CA SER A 179 -17.39 34.20 26.26
C SER A 179 -17.65 34.41 27.75
N ALA A 180 -16.68 34.97 28.45
CA ALA A 180 -16.91 35.59 29.74
C ALA A 180 -17.54 36.97 29.51
N SER A 181 -18.85 37.06 29.75
CA SER A 181 -19.57 38.33 29.96
C SER A 181 -20.01 38.40 31.43
N LYS A 182 -19.50 39.39 32.14
CA LYS A 182 -20.05 40.03 33.36
C LYS A 182 -19.00 41.04 33.83
N GLU A 183 -19.28 42.27 34.21
CA GLU A 183 -20.50 43.08 34.36
C GLU A 183 -19.99 44.53 34.39
#